data_AF-A0A1G2SCU9-F1
#
_entry.id   AF-A0A1G2SCU9-F1
#
_cell.length_a   1.000
_cell.length_b   1.000
_cell.length_c   1.000
_cell.angle_alpha   90.00
_cell.angle_beta   90.00
_cell.angle_gamma   90.00
#
_symmetry.space_group_name_H-M   'P 1'
#
loop_
_entity.id
_entity.type
_entity.pdbx_description
1 polymer ?
#
loop_
_entity_poly.entity_id
_entity_poly.type
_entity_poly.pdbx_seq_one_letter_code
_entity_poly.pdbx_strand_id
1 'polypeptide(L)' 'MSTQKWPPISSGTLVKTTQENPDVTGWTPEALASRQWGVDGKVVTHHDAHGLSYEVKHPDGSIGYYDLTEFNLI' A
#
# COMPACT_ATOMS: atom_id res chain seq x y z
N MET A 1 -17.43 4.36 -18.65
CA MET A 1 -17.37 3.50 -17.46
C MET A 1 -16.00 2.83 -17.47
N SER A 2 -15.02 3.38 -16.76
CA SER A 2 -13.69 2.78 -16.69
C SER A 2 -13.77 1.60 -15.74
N THR A 3 -13.79 0.38 -16.29
CA THR A 3 -13.64 -0.85 -15.54
C THR A 3 -12.22 -0.92 -15.01
N GLN A 4 -11.96 -0.24 -13.90
CA GLN A 4 -10.69 -0.36 -13.19
C GLN A 4 -10.55 -1.85 -12.81
N LYS A 5 -9.62 -2.54 -13.47
CA LYS A 5 -9.36 -3.96 -13.24
C LYS A 5 -8.94 -4.11 -11.78
N TRP A 6 -9.61 -5.02 -11.08
CA TRP A 6 -9.30 -5.35 -9.70
C TRP A 6 -8.33 -6.55 -9.65
N PRO A 7 -7.28 -6.52 -8.80
CA PRO A 7 -6.80 -5.34 -8.08
C PRO A 7 -6.19 -4.31 -9.05
N PRO A 8 -6.29 -3.00 -8.74
CA PRO A 8 -5.74 -1.96 -9.60
C PRO A 8 -4.21 -1.95 -9.71
N ILE A 9 -3.51 -2.62 -8.80
CA ILE A 9 -2.05 -2.73 -8.79
C ILE A 9 -1.66 -4.21 -8.72
N SER A 10 -0.73 -4.63 -9.57
CA SER A 10 -0.22 -6.00 -9.57
C SER A 10 0.95 -6.18 -8.61
N SER A 11 1.14 -7.40 -8.13
CA SER A 11 2.37 -7.78 -7.43
C SER A 11 3.57 -7.53 -8.32
N GLY A 12 4.62 -6.95 -7.74
CA GLY A 12 5.87 -6.62 -8.39
C GLY A 12 5.95 -5.19 -8.91
N THR A 13 4.85 -4.45 -8.91
CA THR A 13 4.82 -3.03 -9.30
C THR A 13 5.61 -2.18 -8.31
N LEU A 14 6.42 -1.27 -8.84
CA LEU A 14 7.14 -0.27 -8.06
C LEU A 14 6.20 0.88 -7.72
N VAL A 15 6.27 1.32 -6.46
CA VAL A 15 5.44 2.38 -5.92
C VAL A 15 6.28 3.30 -5.06
N LYS A 16 5.88 4.56 -4.98
CA LYS A 16 6.43 5.52 -4.04
C LYS A 16 5.36 5.87 -3.00
N THR A 17 5.63 5.52 -1.76
CA THR A 17 4.79 5.90 -0.62
C THR A 17 4.80 7.42 -0.47
N THR A 18 3.65 8.02 -0.23
CA THR A 18 3.52 9.49 -0.22
C THR A 18 3.28 10.03 1.18
N GLN A 19 2.09 9.82 1.71
CA GLN A 19 1.66 10.37 2.99
C GLN A 19 0.61 9.46 3.62
N GLU A 20 0.48 9.58 4.94
CA GLU A 20 -0.61 8.95 5.67
C GLU A 20 -1.95 9.49 5.17
N ASN A 21 -2.91 8.59 4.96
CA ASN A 21 -4.28 8.98 4.77
C ASN A 21 -4.99 8.93 6.14
N PRO A 22 -5.36 10.06 6.75
CA PRO A 22 -5.98 10.08 8.08
C PRO A 22 -7.37 9.45 8.09
N ASP A 23 -7.99 9.25 6.92
CA ASP A 23 -9.29 8.60 6.75
C ASP A 23 -9.22 7.07 6.78
N VAL A 24 -8.03 6.45 6.75
CA VAL A 24 -7.94 4.99 6.85
C VAL A 24 -8.17 4.52 8.28
N THR A 25 -9.44 4.34 8.62
CA THR A 25 -9.89 3.79 9.90
C THR A 25 -9.85 2.26 9.88
N GLY A 26 -9.60 1.61 11.03
CA GLY A 26 -9.60 0.15 11.15
C GLY A 26 -8.23 -0.53 11.01
N TRP A 27 -7.15 0.24 10.93
CA TRP A 27 -5.80 -0.27 10.90
C TRP A 27 -5.30 -0.64 12.30
N THR A 28 -4.58 -1.75 12.40
CA THR A 28 -3.93 -2.12 13.66
C THR A 28 -2.74 -1.18 13.92
N PRO A 29 -2.41 -0.90 15.19
CA PRO A 29 -1.24 -0.07 15.53
C PRO A 29 0.07 -0.65 14.97
N GLU A 30 0.16 -1.97 14.86
CA GLU A 30 1.30 -2.65 14.23
C GLU A 30 1.42 -2.34 12.73
N ALA A 31 0.30 -2.36 12.00
CA ALA A 31 0.28 -2.01 10.59
C ALA A 31 0.65 -0.54 10.39
N LEU A 32 0.16 0.36 11.24
CA LEU A 32 0.53 1.79 11.21
C LEU A 32 2.02 2.01 11.50
N ALA A 33 2.60 1.29 12.46
CA ALA A 33 4.01 1.41 12.81
C ALA A 33 4.96 0.86 11.74
N SER A 34 4.48 -0.07 10.91
CA SER A 34 5.26 -0.67 9.80
C SER A 34 5.36 0.21 8.55
N ARG A 35 4.55 1.29 8.49
CA ARG A 35 4.52 2.22 7.35
C ARG A 35 5.73 3.14 7.35
N GLN A 36 6.19 3.45 6.15
CA GLN A 36 7.26 4.39 5.85
C GLN A 36 6.76 5.30 4.74
N TRP A 37 7.04 6.60 4.86
CA TRP A 37 6.55 7.62 3.94
C TRP A 37 7.69 8.23 3.13
N GLY A 38 7.42 8.58 1.88
CA GLY A 38 8.41 9.17 0.98
C GLY A 38 9.47 8.18 0.47
N VAL A 39 9.28 6.88 0.71
CA VAL A 39 10.19 5.81 0.28
C VAL A 39 9.63 5.05 -0.92
N ASP A 40 10.53 4.59 -1.77
CA ASP A 40 10.20 3.66 -2.84
C ASP A 40 9.95 2.28 -2.24
N GLY A 41 9.08 1.50 -2.87
CA GLY A 41 8.72 0.17 -2.43
C GLY A 41 8.20 -0.67 -3.59
N LYS A 42 8.03 -1.96 -3.32
CA LYS A 42 7.51 -2.91 -4.29
C LYS A 42 6.28 -3.60 -3.72
N VAL A 43 5.17 -3.54 -4.45
CA VAL A 43 3.96 -4.28 -4.08
C VAL A 43 4.28 -5.76 -4.08
N VAL A 44 4.07 -6.43 -2.96
CA VAL A 44 4.24 -7.88 -2.80
C VAL A 44 2.93 -8.56 -3.13
N THR A 45 1.85 -8.11 -2.49
CA THR A 45 0.50 -8.64 -2.65
C THR A 45 -0.54 -7.59 -2.27
N HIS A 46 -1.82 -7.92 -2.44
CA HIS A 46 -2.95 -7.14 -1.96
C HIS A 46 -3.85 -8.03 -1.09
N HIS A 47 -4.62 -7.40 -0.21
CA HIS A 47 -5.62 -8.04 0.63
C HIS A 47 -6.94 -7.28 0.51
N ASP A 48 -8.05 -7.99 0.35
CA ASP A 48 -9.39 -7.41 0.18
C ASP A 48 -10.40 -7.83 1.28
N ALA A 49 -9.97 -8.63 2.26
CA ALA A 49 -10.84 -9.23 3.28
C ALA A 49 -11.65 -8.21 4.11
N HIS A 50 -11.13 -6.98 4.30
CA HIS A 50 -11.77 -5.91 5.07
C HIS A 50 -11.65 -4.54 4.39
N GLY A 51 -11.48 -4.52 3.07
CA GLY A 51 -11.07 -3.35 2.30
C GLY A 51 -9.72 -3.59 1.63
N LEU A 52 -9.49 -2.91 0.52
CA LEU A 52 -8.29 -3.09 -0.27
C LEU A 52 -7.08 -2.48 0.43
N SER A 53 -6.10 -3.32 0.71
CA SER A 53 -4.80 -2.93 1.20
C SER A 53 -3.71 -3.60 0.39
N TYR A 54 -2.56 -2.95 0.31
CA TYR A 54 -1.39 -3.38 -0.42
C TYR A 54 -0.25 -3.62 0.53
N GLU A 55 0.33 -4.81 0.44
CA GLU A 55 1.57 -5.12 1.09
C GLU A 55 2.72 -4.59 0.22
N VAL A 56 3.50 -3.66 0.75
CA VAL A 56 4.62 -3.03 0.05
C VAL A 56 5.91 -3.34 0.81
N LYS A 57 6.87 -3.92 0.09
CA LYS A 57 8.22 -4.15 0.61
C LYS A 57 9.09 -2.93 0.37
N HIS A 58 9.63 -2.38 1.44
CA HIS A 58 10.56 -1.25 1.42
C HIS A 58 12.00 -1.72 1.11
N PRO A 59 12.91 -0.80 0.71
CA PRO A 59 14.31 -1.12 0.41
C PRO A 59 15.06 -1.70 1.60
N ASP A 60 14.68 -1.35 2.83
CA ASP A 60 15.25 -1.90 4.07
C ASP A 60 14.86 -3.39 4.30
N GLY A 61 13.94 -3.91 3.49
CA GLY A 61 13.42 -5.28 3.60
C GLY A 61 12.18 -5.40 4.47
N SER A 62 11.86 -4.35 5.23
CA SER A 62 10.62 -4.19 5.99
C SER A 62 9.37 -4.19 5.08
N ILE A 63 8.25 -4.62 5.64
CA ILE A 63 6.95 -4.67 4.96
C ILE A 63 6.04 -3.65 5.61
N GLY A 64 5.41 -2.80 4.80
CA GLY A 64 4.33 -1.91 5.22
C GLY A 64 3.04 -2.23 4.48
N TYR A 65 1.91 -1.97 5.14
CA TYR A 65 0.60 -2.10 4.52
C TYR A 65 0.06 -0.70 4.19
N TYR A 66 -0.50 -0.52 2.98
CA TYR A 66 -0.97 0.77 2.49
C TYR A 66 -2.31 0.67 1.78
N ASP A 67 -3.09 1.74 1.82
CA ASP A 67 -4.21 1.95 0.93
C ASP A 67 -3.74 2.44 -0.46
N LEU A 68 -4.58 2.29 -1.49
CA LEU A 68 -4.30 2.77 -2.84
C LEU A 68 -3.99 4.27 -2.89
N THR A 69 -4.55 5.06 -1.98
CA THR A 69 -4.37 6.52 -1.91
C THR A 69 -3.05 6.93 -1.26
N GLU A 70 -2.34 6.01 -0.62
CA GLU A 70 -1.16 6.25 0.20
C GLU A 70 0.17 6.07 -0.57
N PHE A 71 0.10 5.73 -1.86
CA PHE A 71 1.27 5.62 -2.75
C PHE A 71 0.92 5.93 -4.21
N ASN A 72 1.95 6.24 -5.00
CA ASN A 72 1.85 6.40 -6.45
C ASN A 72 2.66 5.34 -7.19
N LEU A 73 2.20 4.98 -8.39
CA LEU A 73 2.96 4.15 -9.33
C LEU A 73 4.14 4.93 -9.89
N ILE A 74 5.28 4.24 -10.08
CA ILE A 74 6.50 4.80 -10.69
C ILE A 74 7.08 3.87 -11.76
#